data_AF-A0AA35Y2Z5-F1
#
_entry.id   AF-A0AA35Y2Z5-F1
#
_cell.length_a   1.000
_cell.length_b   1.000
_cell.length_c   1.000
_cell.angle_alpha   90.00
_cell.angle_beta   90.00
_cell.angle_gamma   90.00
#
_symmetry.space_group_name_H-M   'P 1'
#
loop_
_entity.id
_entity.type
_entity.pdbx_description
1 polymer ?
#
loop_
_entity_poly.entity_id
_entity_poly.type
_entity_poly.pdbx_seq_one_letter_code
_entity_poly.pdbx_strand_id
1 'polypeptide(L)' 'MPTDACQFFYDCPHCGVVLKPKPGDCCVFCSYGDVPCPPVQEHGRLACCGDGST' A
#
# COMPACT_ATOMS: atom_id res chain seq x y z
N MET A 1 7.24 4.41 -6.31
CA MET A 1 5.88 4.04 -6.75
C MET A 1 5.19 5.31 -7.22
N PRO A 2 4.48 5.36 -8.36
CA PRO A 2 3.68 6.54 -8.70
C PRO A 2 2.79 6.91 -7.52
N THR A 3 2.70 8.19 -7.24
CA THR A 3 2.01 8.78 -6.08
C THR A 3 0.52 8.43 -6.03
N ASP A 4 -0.04 8.03 -7.18
CA ASP A 4 -1.44 7.70 -7.41
C ASP A 4 -1.76 6.18 -7.32
N ALA A 5 -0.82 5.34 -6.89
CA ALA A 5 -1.08 3.90 -6.80
C ALA A 5 -0.54 3.30 -5.51
N CYS A 6 -1.24 2.30 -4.98
CA CYS A 6 -0.72 1.45 -3.91
C CYS A 6 -0.34 0.08 -4.44
N GLN A 7 0.71 -0.48 -3.83
CA GLN A 7 1.25 -1.77 -4.22
C GLN A 7 0.63 -2.84 -3.36
N PHE A 8 -0.29 -3.61 -3.93
CA PHE A 8 -0.89 -4.72 -3.22
C PHE A 8 0.05 -5.94 -3.15
N PHE A 9 0.91 -6.08 -4.14
CA PHE A 9 1.89 -7.17 -4.22
C PHE A 9 3.27 -6.56 -4.34
N TYR A 10 4.16 -6.94 -3.43
CA TYR A 10 5.58 -6.61 -3.52
C TYR A 10 6.37 -7.89 -3.60
N ASP A 11 7.07 -8.09 -4.72
CA ASP A 11 8.08 -9.12 -4.82
C ASP A 11 9.32 -8.65 -4.05
N CYS A 12 9.64 -9.34 -2.96
CA CYS A 12 10.80 -8.98 -2.16
C CYS A 12 12.07 -9.47 -2.86
N PRO A 13 12.95 -8.58 -3.36
CA PRO A 13 14.14 -8.98 -4.13
C PRO A 13 15.16 -9.74 -3.29
N HIS A 14 15.07 -9.65 -1.95
CA HIS A 14 16.02 -10.29 -1.04
C HIS A 14 15.68 -11.76 -0.74
N CYS A 15 14.40 -12.13 -0.77
CA CYS A 15 13.95 -13.50 -0.45
C CYS A 15 13.01 -14.12 -1.48
N GLY A 16 12.62 -13.38 -2.53
CA GLY A 16 11.76 -13.86 -3.62
C GLY A 16 10.32 -14.17 -3.19
N VAL A 17 9.88 -13.66 -2.04
CA VAL A 17 8.50 -13.86 -1.57
C VAL A 17 7.63 -12.72 -2.03
N VAL A 18 6.41 -13.05 -2.45
CA VAL A 18 5.38 -12.06 -2.75
C VAL A 18 4.70 -11.67 -1.45
N LEU A 19 5.02 -10.47 -0.97
CA LEU A 19 4.37 -9.85 0.17
C LEU A 19 3.00 -9.30 -0.23
N LYS A 20 2.04 -9.47 0.67
CA LYS A 20 0.66 -8.95 0.60
C LYS A 20 0.37 -8.11 1.84
N PRO A 21 -0.47 -7.07 1.76
CA PRO A 21 -0.86 -6.31 2.94
C PRO A 21 -1.46 -7.21 4.01
N LYS A 22 -1.24 -6.80 5.26
CA LYS A 22 -1.89 -7.37 6.45
C LYS A 22 -3.38 -7.01 6.43
N PRO A 23 -4.23 -7.81 7.10
CA PRO A 23 -5.64 -7.48 7.25
C PRO A 23 -5.81 -6.14 7.96
N GLY A 24 -6.55 -5.21 7.35
CA GLY A 24 -6.75 -3.85 7.85
C GLY A 24 -5.84 -2.79 7.23
N ASP A 25 -4.83 -3.21 6.46
CA ASP A 25 -3.94 -2.30 5.73
C ASP A 25 -4.25 -2.26 4.24
N CYS A 26 -3.93 -1.12 3.66
CA CYS A 26 -4.25 -0.79 2.28
C CYS A 26 -3.34 -1.45 1.23
N CYS A 27 -2.06 -1.65 1.57
CA CYS A 27 -1.02 -2.04 0.65
C CYS A 27 0.23 -2.51 1.42
N VAL A 28 1.19 -3.13 0.74
CA VAL A 28 2.41 -3.63 1.38
C VAL A 28 3.23 -2.54 2.09
N PHE A 29 3.20 -1.30 1.59
CA PHE A 29 3.85 -0.16 2.24
C PHE A 29 3.11 0.29 3.50
N CYS A 30 1.77 0.24 3.52
CA CYS A 30 0.98 0.45 4.74
C CYS A 30 1.35 -0.59 5.82
N SER A 31 1.57 -1.86 5.44
CA SER A 31 1.80 -2.95 6.39
C SER A 31 3.24 -3.18 6.85
N TYR A 32 4.21 -2.89 5.98
CA TYR A 32 5.63 -3.23 6.17
C TYR A 32 6.56 -2.04 5.93
N GLY A 33 6.08 -0.96 5.32
CA GLY A 33 6.84 0.25 5.13
C GLY A 33 6.85 1.12 6.38
N ASP A 34 7.97 1.81 6.63
CA ASP A 34 8.04 2.87 7.64
C ASP A 34 7.22 4.10 7.20
N VAL A 35 7.27 4.37 5.89
CA VAL A 35 6.52 5.42 5.23
C VAL A 35 5.27 4.81 4.57
N PRO A 36 4.05 5.25 4.95
CA PRO A 36 2.82 4.75 4.36
C PRO A 36 2.72 5.15 2.88
N CYS A 37 1.81 4.52 2.13
CA CYS A 37 1.69 4.81 0.71
C CYS A 37 1.30 6.28 0.44
N PRO A 38 1.77 6.85 -0.68
CA PRO A 38 1.50 8.24 -1.03
C PRO A 38 0.02 8.67 -0.95
N PRO A 39 -0.99 7.88 -1.41
CA PRO A 39 -2.38 8.33 -1.30
C PRO A 39 -2.84 8.49 0.16
N VAL A 40 -2.31 7.69 1.10
CA VAL A 40 -2.59 7.85 2.53
C VAL A 40 -1.90 9.08 3.12
N GLN A 41 -0.74 9.47 2.58
CA GLN A 41 -0.02 10.67 3.00
C GLN A 41 -0.73 11.94 2.53
N GLU A 42 -1.24 11.94 1.29
CA GLU A 42 -1.85 13.12 0.68
C GLU A 42 -3.33 13.30 1.08
N HIS A 43 -4.09 12.22 1.16
CA HIS A 43 -5.54 12.26 1.31
C HIS A 43 -6.04 11.48 2.56
N GLY A 44 -5.12 10.91 3.35
CA GLY A 44 -5.45 10.14 4.53
C GLY A 44 -5.88 8.70 4.23
N ARG A 45 -6.21 7.98 5.30
CA ARG A 45 -6.53 6.53 5.29
C ARG A 45 -7.69 6.16 4.37
N LEU A 46 -8.56 7.12 4.05
CA LEU A 46 -9.73 6.95 3.20
C LEU A 46 -9.38 6.86 1.70
N ALA A 47 -8.24 7.40 1.28
CA ALA A 47 -7.81 7.34 -0.11
C ALA A 47 -6.99 6.08 -0.43
N CYS A 48 -6.94 5.13 0.50
CA CYS A 48 -6.12 3.96 0.38
C CYS A 48 -6.75 3.01 -0.65
N CYS A 49 -6.20 3.01 -1.87
CA CYS A 49 -6.54 2.14 -2.99
C CYS A 49 -8.00 1.69 -3.09
N GLY A 50 -8.84 2.57 -3.62
CA GLY A 50 -10.07 2.15 -4.28
C GLY A 50 -11.30 1.97 -3.40
N ASP A 51 -11.39 2.58 -2.22
CA ASP A 51 -12.69 2.94 -1.63
C ASP A 51 -13.07 4.38 -2.02
N GLY A 52 -12.92 4.68 -3.32
CA GLY A 52 -13.53 5.83 -3.98
C GLY A 52 -14.85 5.45 -4.63
N SER A 53 -15.55 4.45 -4.12
CA SER A 53 -16.91 4.15 -4.57
C SER A 53 -17.88 4.78 -3.59
N THR A 54 -18.50 5.86 -4.05
CA THR A 54 -19.81 6.31 -3.56
C THR A 54 -20.80 5.14 -3.47
#